data_AF-A0A2D4P028-F1
#
_entry.id   AF-A0A2D4P028-F1
#
_cell.length_a   1.000
_cell.length_b   1.000
_cell.length_c   1.000
_cell.angle_alpha   90.00
_cell.angle_beta   90.00
_cell.angle_gamma   90.00
#
_symmetry.space_group_name_H-M   'P 1'
#
loop_
_entity.id
_entity.type
_entity.pdbx_description
1 polymer ?
#
loop_
_entity_poly.entity_id
_entity_poly.type
_entity_poly.pdbx_seq_one_letter_code
_entity_poly.pdbx_strand_id
1 'polypeptide(L)'
;ISLETEEATECEIHGKLFINRIFRIGADKMFEMLFTNSHFIQTYLRTRNITDIVSTSWNQDNRGNQLRTLTYTIILNNPLIGKFTTATEKQVLHKRSYKDRSYQIDAEVVTHDVP
;
A
#
# COMPACT_ATOMS: atom_id res chain seq x y z
N ILE A 1 30.71 9.47 -22.48
CA ILE A 1 29.28 9.31 -22.08
C ILE A 1 29.30 8.29 -20.96
N SER A 2 29.47 8.79 -19.73
CA SER A 2 29.59 7.93 -18.56
C SER A 2 28.19 7.51 -18.14
N LEU A 3 27.94 6.21 -18.19
CA LEU A 3 26.77 5.59 -17.58
C LEU A 3 27.00 5.64 -16.08
N GLU A 4 26.54 6.71 -15.43
CA GLU A 4 26.32 6.68 -13.99
C GLU A 4 25.08 5.81 -13.76
N THR A 5 25.37 4.55 -13.44
CA THR A 5 24.43 3.65 -12.79
C THR A 5 24.05 4.32 -11.47
N GLU A 6 22.88 4.96 -11.46
CA GLU A 6 22.26 5.45 -10.23
C GLU A 6 21.95 4.21 -9.40
N GLU A 7 22.88 3.85 -8.50
CA GLU A 7 22.68 2.85 -7.45
C GLU A 7 21.47 3.31 -6.64
N ALA A 8 20.30 2.80 -7.03
CA ALA A 8 19.14 2.81 -6.18
C ALA A 8 19.57 2.13 -4.89
N THR A 9 19.62 2.91 -3.82
CA THR A 9 19.91 2.45 -2.47
C THR A 9 19.15 1.15 -2.21
N GLU A 10 19.87 0.02 -2.27
CA GLU A 10 19.39 -1.26 -1.78
C GLU A 10 19.27 -1.11 -0.27
N CYS A 11 18.19 -0.49 0.19
CA CYS A 11 17.66 -0.76 1.50
C CYS A 11 17.40 -2.27 1.49
N GLU A 12 18.23 -3.05 2.20
CA GLU A 12 18.07 -4.50 2.35
C GLU A 12 16.59 -4.82 2.55
N ILE A 13 15.96 -5.34 1.49
CA ILE A 13 14.53 -5.64 1.51
C ILE A 13 14.43 -6.95 2.29
N HIS A 14 14.29 -6.87 3.61
CA HIS A 14 13.97 -8.04 4.41
C HIS A 14 12.55 -8.49 4.07
N GLY A 15 12.41 -9.39 3.09
CA GLY A 15 11.11 -9.85 2.61
C GLY A 15 11.17 -10.52 1.24
N LYS A 16 9.98 -10.80 0.67
CA LYS A 16 9.84 -11.37 -0.66
C LYS A 16 9.46 -10.29 -1.68
N LEU A 17 10.24 -10.14 -2.74
CA LEU A 17 9.92 -9.23 -3.84
C LEU A 17 8.76 -9.81 -4.68
N PHE A 18 7.60 -9.15 -4.66
CA PHE A 18 6.43 -9.57 -5.46
C PHE A 18 6.33 -8.84 -6.80
N ILE A 19 6.70 -7.57 -6.86
CA ILE A 19 6.54 -6.74 -8.06
C ILE A 19 7.82 -5.90 -8.25
N ASN A 20 8.51 -6.15 -9.36
CA ASN A 20 9.55 -5.27 -9.90
C ASN A 20 9.31 -5.12 -11.41
N ARG A 21 8.61 -4.06 -11.78
CA ARG A 21 8.08 -3.85 -13.14
C ARG A 21 8.09 -2.37 -13.47
N ILE A 22 8.43 -2.05 -14.71
CA ILE A 22 8.27 -0.71 -15.27
C ILE A 22 6.85 -0.57 -15.81
N PHE A 23 6.13 0.44 -15.34
CA PHE A 23 4.82 0.81 -15.86
C PHE A 23 4.92 2.15 -16.60
N ARG A 24 4.20 2.29 -17.72
CA ARG A 24 4.10 3.56 -18.46
C ARG A 24 3.06 4.48 -17.81
N ILE A 25 3.22 4.73 -16.50
CA ILE A 25 2.33 5.55 -15.66
C ILE A 25 3.24 6.44 -14.81
N GLY A 26 2.96 7.74 -14.74
CA GLY A 26 3.72 8.66 -13.89
C GLY A 26 3.59 8.33 -12.41
N ALA A 27 4.62 8.66 -11.61
CA ALA A 27 4.69 8.34 -10.18
C ALA A 27 3.45 8.86 -9.42
N ASP A 28 3.07 10.12 -9.64
CA ASP A 28 1.89 10.74 -9.03
C ASP A 28 0.60 10.01 -9.38
N LYS A 29 0.46 9.60 -10.64
CA LYS A 29 -0.74 8.88 -11.06
C LYS A 29 -0.81 7.49 -10.45
N MET A 30 0.33 6.80 -10.35
CA MET A 30 0.40 5.51 -9.67
C MET A 30 0.08 5.65 -8.17
N PHE A 31 0.62 6.68 -7.51
CA PHE A 31 0.29 6.98 -6.13
C PHE A 31 -1.21 7.25 -5.96
N GLU A 32 -1.79 8.11 -6.81
CA GLU A 32 -3.22 8.39 -6.80
C GLU A 32 -4.04 7.10 -6.96
N MET A 33 -3.66 6.25 -7.91
CA MET A 33 -4.35 4.99 -8.18
C MET A 33 -4.31 4.03 -6.99
N LEU A 34 -3.18 3.89 -6.29
CA LEU A 34 -2.98 2.87 -5.25
C LEU A 34 -3.31 3.36 -3.83
N PHE A 35 -3.06 4.63 -3.53
CA PHE A 35 -3.02 5.15 -2.16
C PHE A 35 -4.03 6.27 -1.87
N THR A 36 -5.03 6.43 -2.73
CA THR A 36 -6.20 7.30 -2.49
C THR A 36 -7.50 6.48 -2.59
N ASN A 37 -8.66 7.11 -2.45
CA ASN A 37 -9.95 6.44 -2.67
C ASN A 37 -10.30 6.35 -4.18
N SER A 38 -9.35 5.88 -4.99
CA SER A 38 -9.48 5.84 -6.44
C SER A 38 -10.42 4.72 -6.90
N HIS A 39 -11.03 4.89 -8.08
CA HIS A 39 -11.85 3.83 -8.68
C HIS A 39 -11.04 2.55 -8.97
N PHE A 40 -9.75 2.70 -9.28
CA PHE A 40 -8.85 1.58 -9.54
C PHE A 40 -8.72 0.67 -8.31
N ILE A 41 -8.36 1.22 -7.14
CA ILE A 41 -8.15 0.41 -5.94
C ILE A 41 -9.45 -0.16 -5.40
N GLN A 42 -10.56 0.61 -5.45
CA GLN A 42 -11.87 0.10 -5.05
C GLN A 42 -12.30 -1.11 -5.90
N THR A 43 -12.07 -1.03 -7.22
CA THR A 43 -12.38 -2.13 -8.13
C THR A 43 -11.47 -3.33 -7.87
N TYR A 44 -10.16 -3.09 -7.73
CA TYR A 44 -9.19 -4.14 -7.42
C TYR A 44 -9.54 -4.88 -6.13
N LEU A 45 -9.78 -4.17 -5.03
CA LEU A 45 -10.12 -4.77 -3.73
C LEU A 45 -11.42 -5.59 -3.81
N ARG A 46 -12.43 -5.11 -4.54
CA ARG A 46 -13.66 -5.86 -4.78
C ARG A 46 -13.41 -7.19 -5.50
N THR A 47 -12.53 -7.23 -6.51
CA THR A 47 -12.17 -8.48 -7.21
C THR A 47 -11.44 -9.49 -6.31
N ARG A 48 -10.92 -9.04 -5.16
CA ARG A 48 -10.25 -9.87 -4.15
C ARG A 48 -11.17 -10.21 -2.98
N ASN A 49 -12.48 -9.95 -3.11
CA ASN A 49 -13.49 -10.11 -2.06
C ASN A 49 -13.17 -9.32 -0.77
N ILE A 50 -12.62 -8.12 -0.94
CA ILE A 50 -12.42 -7.17 0.16
C ILE A 50 -13.55 -6.13 0.12
N THR A 51 -14.25 -5.97 1.23
CA THR A 51 -15.44 -5.11 1.39
C THR A 51 -15.31 -4.17 2.58
N ASP A 52 -16.31 -3.29 2.74
CA ASP A 52 -16.47 -2.41 3.91
C ASP A 52 -15.23 -1.56 4.22
N ILE A 53 -14.57 -1.10 3.16
CA ILE A 53 -13.34 -0.32 3.24
C ILE A 53 -13.66 1.06 3.80
N VAL A 54 -13.09 1.36 4.97
CA VAL A 54 -13.09 2.68 5.58
C VAL A 54 -11.64 3.14 5.69
N SER A 55 -11.39 4.41 5.41
CA SER A 55 -10.04 4.96 5.47
C SER A 55 -10.02 6.38 5.99
N THR A 56 -9.01 6.72 6.76
CA THR A 56 -8.73 8.12 7.11
C THR A 56 -8.17 8.88 5.91
N SER A 57 -8.19 10.20 5.97
CA SER A 57 -7.31 11.03 5.14
C SER A 57 -5.85 10.82 5.55
N TRP A 58 -4.93 11.22 4.67
CA TRP A 58 -3.51 11.34 5.01
C TRP A 58 -3.32 12.49 6.01
N ASN A 59 -2.62 12.22 7.12
CA ASN A 59 -2.35 13.20 8.17
C ASN A 59 -0.88 13.20 8.53
N GLN A 60 -0.28 14.37 8.71
CA GLN A 60 1.15 14.49 9.00
C GLN A 60 1.44 14.18 10.49
N ASP A 61 2.50 13.43 10.78
CA ASP A 61 3.02 13.27 12.14
C ASP A 61 4.10 14.31 12.50
N ASN A 62 4.51 14.29 13.76
CA ASN A 62 5.58 15.14 14.30
C ASN A 62 6.95 14.89 13.66
N ARG A 63 7.14 13.79 12.91
CA ARG A 63 8.39 13.44 12.23
C ARG A 63 8.40 13.88 10.75
N GLY A 64 7.26 14.38 10.25
CA GLY A 64 7.05 14.85 8.89
C GLY A 64 6.53 13.78 7.93
N ASN A 65 6.27 12.56 8.39
CA ASN A 65 5.64 11.52 7.58
C ASN A 65 4.15 11.77 7.47
N GLN A 66 3.49 11.22 6.45
CA GLN A 66 2.03 11.17 6.40
C GLN A 66 1.54 9.77 6.76
N LEU A 67 0.49 9.70 7.55
CA LEU A 67 -0.11 8.45 8.01
C LEU A 67 -1.56 8.37 7.57
N ARG A 68 -1.97 7.14 7.29
CA ARG A 68 -3.35 6.79 7.00
C ARG A 68 -3.64 5.41 7.58
N THR A 69 -4.87 5.23 8.06
CA THR A 69 -5.35 3.93 8.53
C THR A 69 -6.53 3.50 7.67
N LEU A 70 -6.55 2.23 7.30
CA LEU A 70 -7.66 1.58 6.62
C LEU A 70 -8.18 0.42 7.48
N THR A 71 -9.49 0.21 7.44
CA THR A 71 -10.14 -0.98 7.97
C THR A 71 -11.02 -1.58 6.88
N TYR A 72 -10.99 -2.89 6.73
CA TYR A 72 -11.78 -3.60 5.72
C TYR A 72 -12.06 -5.04 6.13
N THR A 73 -13.05 -5.65 5.49
CA THR A 73 -13.42 -7.05 5.66
C THR A 73 -12.90 -7.87 4.48
N ILE A 74 -12.19 -8.97 4.75
CA ILE A 74 -11.73 -9.93 3.74
C ILE A 74 -12.63 -11.16 3.82
N ILE A 75 -13.34 -11.48 2.74
CA ILE A 75 -14.12 -12.72 2.67
C ILE A 75 -13.16 -13.88 2.37
N LEU A 76 -13.16 -14.88 3.25
CA LEU A 76 -12.29 -16.04 3.18
C LEU A 76 -13.06 -17.23 2.61
N ASN A 77 -12.50 -17.87 1.58
CA ASN A 77 -12.98 -19.14 1.06
C ASN A 77 -12.15 -20.30 1.63
N ASN A 78 -11.97 -20.35 2.96
CA ASN A 78 -11.23 -21.43 3.62
C ASN A 78 -12.11 -22.12 4.68
N PRO A 79 -12.44 -23.42 4.51
CA PRO A 79 -13.31 -24.14 5.44
C PRO A 79 -12.73 -24.29 6.86
N LEU A 80 -11.44 -24.01 7.07
CA LEU A 80 -10.78 -24.16 8.39
C LEU A 80 -10.73 -22.87 9.22
N ILE A 81 -10.79 -21.69 8.59
CA ILE A 81 -10.49 -20.40 9.23
C ILE A 81 -11.77 -19.58 9.51
N GLY A 82 -12.87 -19.89 8.80
CA GLY A 82 -14.12 -19.13 8.87
C GLY A 82 -14.42 -18.41 7.56
N LYS A 83 -15.53 -17.67 7.52
CA LYS A 83 -16.07 -17.08 6.29
C LYS A 83 -15.50 -15.69 5.96
N PHE A 84 -15.00 -14.97 6.95
CA PHE A 84 -14.43 -13.64 6.77
C PHE A 84 -13.48 -13.31 7.93
N THR A 85 -12.60 -12.34 7.71
CA THR A 85 -11.81 -11.69 8.77
C THR A 85 -11.81 -10.19 8.55
N THR A 86 -11.74 -9.42 9.63
CA THR A 86 -11.46 -8.00 9.58
C THR A 86 -9.96 -7.74 9.59
N ALA A 87 -9.54 -6.70 8.88
CA ALA A 87 -8.15 -6.28 8.84
C ALA A 87 -8.02 -4.78 9.11
N THR A 88 -6.92 -4.42 9.78
CA THR A 88 -6.48 -3.04 9.95
C THR A 88 -5.14 -2.87 9.25
N GLU A 89 -5.08 -1.91 8.34
CA GLU A 89 -3.87 -1.55 7.62
C GLU A 89 -3.42 -0.15 8.00
N LYS A 90 -2.18 -0.02 8.47
CA LYS A 90 -1.53 1.25 8.76
C LYS A 90 -0.51 1.54 7.66
N GLN A 91 -0.70 2.68 6.99
CA GLN A 91 0.16 3.13 5.92
C GLN A 91 0.98 4.34 6.37
N VAL A 92 2.27 4.34 6.06
CA VAL A 92 3.20 5.45 6.34
C VAL A 92 3.84 5.89 5.02
N LEU A 93 3.48 7.08 4.56
CA LEU A 93 4.17 7.76 3.48
C LEU A 93 5.35 8.53 4.06
N HIS A 94 6.56 8.08 3.71
CA HIS A 94 7.78 8.65 4.27
C HIS A 94 8.02 10.07 3.79
N LYS A 95 8.51 10.94 4.68
CA LYS A 95 8.84 12.35 4.38
C LYS A 95 9.86 12.55 3.25
N ARG A 96 10.66 11.52 2.97
CA ARG A 96 11.63 11.50 1.86
C ARG A 96 10.99 11.24 0.49
N SER A 97 9.68 11.02 0.45
CA SER A 97 8.94 10.92 -0.80
C SER A 97 8.92 12.29 -1.47
N TYR A 98 9.29 12.31 -2.74
CA TYR A 98 9.31 13.51 -3.55
C TYR A 98 8.20 13.42 -4.58
N LYS A 99 7.22 14.32 -4.46
CA LYS A 99 6.16 14.47 -5.46
C LYS A 99 6.77 14.54 -6.87
N ASP A 100 6.12 13.89 -7.82
CA ASP A 100 6.51 13.73 -9.22
C ASP A 100 7.76 12.86 -9.49
N ARG A 101 8.48 12.41 -8.46
CA ARG A 101 9.71 11.61 -8.63
C ARG A 101 9.63 10.24 -7.96
N SER A 102 9.30 10.18 -6.66
CA SER A 102 9.32 8.93 -5.91
C SER A 102 8.38 8.96 -4.70
N TYR A 103 7.74 7.82 -4.46
CA TYR A 103 6.89 7.60 -3.31
C TYR A 103 7.35 6.34 -2.59
N GLN A 104 7.61 6.45 -1.29
CA GLN A 104 7.87 5.29 -0.44
C GLN A 104 6.78 5.19 0.62
N ILE A 105 6.06 4.08 0.56
CA ILE A 105 4.98 3.76 1.49
C ILE A 105 5.30 2.42 2.15
N ASP A 106 5.28 2.41 3.48
CA ASP A 106 5.23 1.16 4.25
C ASP A 106 3.77 0.89 4.63
N ALA A 107 3.33 -0.35 4.48
CA ALA A 107 1.99 -0.79 4.84
C ALA A 107 2.08 -2.00 5.77
N GLU A 108 1.58 -1.83 7.00
CA GLU A 108 1.48 -2.89 8.01
C GLU A 108 0.03 -3.35 8.11
N VAL A 109 -0.22 -4.63 7.87
CA VAL A 109 -1.58 -5.22 7.89
C VAL A 109 -1.70 -6.21 9.05
N VAL A 110 -2.73 -6.04 9.87
CA VAL A 110 -3.11 -6.95 10.95
C VAL A 110 -4.49 -7.52 10.66
N THR A 111 -4.61 -8.84 10.62
CA THR A 111 -5.89 -9.57 10.55
C THR A 111 -6.32 -10.01 11.94
N HIS A 112 -7.59 -9.78 12.32
CA HIS A 112 -8.03 -9.95 13.71
C HIS A 112 -8.69 -11.30 14.02
N ASP A 113 -9.17 -12.02 13.00
CA ASP A 113 -10.06 -13.19 13.16
C ASP A 113 -9.47 -14.48 12.57
N VAL A 114 -8.15 -14.50 12.34
CA VAL A 114 -7.42 -15.67 11.81
C VAL A 114 -6.53 -16.25 12.92
N PRO A 115 -6.52 -17.59 13.14
CA PRO A 115 -5.69 -18.25 14.15
C PRO A 115 -4.17 -18.13 13.95
#